data_AF-A0A9E5GGZ8-F1
#
_entry.id   AF-A0A9E5GGZ8-F1
#
_cell.length_a   1.000
_cell.length_b   1.000
_cell.length_c   1.000
_cell.angle_alpha   90.00
_cell.angle_beta   90.00
_cell.angle_gamma   90.00
#
_symmetry.space_group_name_H-M   'P 1'
#
loop_
_entity.id
_entity.type
_entity.pdbx_description
1 polymer ?
#
loop_
_entity_poly.entity_id
_entity_poly.type
_entity_poly.pdbx_seq_one_letter_code
_entity_poly.pdbx_strand_id
1 'polypeptide(L)'
;MSTTCITKAALSQSLKDCMATTPLEKISIEAICSRCGLNRKSFYYHFGDKYQLVNWIYDQEMGLKLYEELDKRPVDELALMLCRYFERNRVFYCNA
;
A
#
# COMPACT_ATOMS: atom_id res chain seq x y z
N MET A 1 -6.18 -16.96 12.45
CA MET A 1 -5.12 -15.95 12.18
C MET A 1 -4.85 -15.75 10.68
N SER A 2 -5.32 -16.61 9.77
CA SER A 2 -4.90 -16.60 8.35
C SER A 2 -5.74 -15.72 7.40
N THR A 3 -7.01 -15.47 7.68
CA THR A 3 -7.94 -14.78 6.75
C THR A 3 -7.72 -13.27 6.66
N THR A 4 -7.43 -12.59 7.77
CA THR A 4 -7.19 -11.13 7.79
C THR A 4 -5.99 -10.70 6.95
N CYS A 5 -4.88 -11.45 7.02
CA CYS A 5 -3.68 -11.14 6.24
C CYS A 5 -3.94 -11.29 4.74
N ILE A 6 -4.63 -12.37 4.34
CA ILE A 6 -5.02 -12.63 2.95
C ILE A 6 -5.93 -11.50 2.43
N THR A 7 -6.92 -11.06 3.21
CA THR A 7 -7.82 -9.98 2.81
C THR A 7 -7.09 -8.65 2.63
N LYS A 8 -6.19 -8.28 3.57
CA LYS A 8 -5.41 -7.04 3.44
C LYS A 8 -4.48 -7.06 2.23
N ALA A 9 -3.86 -8.21 1.93
CA ALA A 9 -3.05 -8.39 0.74
C ALA A 9 -3.87 -8.26 -0.56
N ALA A 10 -5.06 -8.87 -0.61
CA ALA A 10 -5.97 -8.77 -1.76
C ALA A 10 -6.44 -7.33 -2.01
N LEU A 11 -6.81 -6.61 -0.94
CA LEU A 11 -7.17 -5.18 -1.01
C LEU A 11 -6.01 -4.32 -1.50
N SER A 12 -4.80 -4.63 -1.06
CA SER A 12 -3.59 -3.89 -1.44
C SER A 12 -3.25 -4.05 -2.91
N GLN A 13 -3.29 -5.29 -3.41
CA GLN A 13 -3.07 -5.55 -4.83
C GLN A 13 -4.14 -4.89 -5.68
N SER A 14 -5.41 -4.98 -5.27
CA SER A 14 -6.52 -4.33 -5.97
C SER A 14 -6.34 -2.81 -6.07
N LEU A 15 -5.95 -2.15 -4.96
CA LEU A 15 -5.69 -0.71 -4.98
C LEU A 15 -4.52 -0.35 -5.91
N LYS A 16 -3.41 -1.10 -5.85
CA LYS A 16 -2.26 -0.89 -6.75
C LYS A 16 -2.65 -0.98 -8.22
N ASP A 17 -3.46 -1.96 -8.58
CA ASP A 17 -3.91 -2.13 -9.96
C ASP A 17 -4.85 -0.99 -10.39
N CYS A 18 -5.72 -0.50 -9.51
CA CYS A 18 -6.53 0.70 -9.78
C CYS A 18 -5.63 1.93 -9.99
N MET A 19 -4.63 2.10 -9.12
CA MET A 19 -3.68 3.22 -9.15
C MET A 19 -2.65 3.14 -10.28
N ALA A 20 -2.60 2.04 -11.04
CA ALA A 20 -1.82 1.99 -12.27
C ALA A 20 -2.35 2.95 -13.35
N THR A 21 -3.62 3.35 -13.28
CA THR A 21 -4.28 4.17 -14.31
C THR A 21 -5.12 5.32 -13.76
N THR A 22 -5.50 5.29 -12.49
CA THR A 22 -6.43 6.25 -11.89
C THR A 22 -5.85 6.85 -10.61
N PRO A 23 -5.84 8.18 -10.43
CA PRO A 23 -5.44 8.81 -9.17
C PRO A 23 -6.31 8.36 -7.99
N LEU A 24 -5.71 8.20 -6.82
CA LEU A 24 -6.33 7.72 -5.58
C LEU A 24 -7.59 8.50 -5.27
N GLU A 25 -7.56 9.83 -5.39
CA GLU A 25 -8.72 10.71 -5.16
C GLU A 25 -9.98 10.26 -5.91
N LYS A 26 -9.81 9.78 -7.15
CA LYS A 26 -10.91 9.32 -8.02
C LYS A 26 -11.30 7.85 -7.83
N ILE A 27 -10.52 7.08 -7.07
CA ILE A 27 -10.81 5.68 -6.78
C ILE A 27 -11.83 5.60 -5.62
N SER A 28 -12.93 4.87 -5.84
CA SER A 28 -13.90 4.56 -4.81
C SER A 28 -13.55 3.27 -4.07
N ILE A 29 -14.00 3.15 -2.82
CA ILE A 29 -13.87 1.90 -2.05
C ILE A 29 -14.55 0.73 -2.76
N GLU A 30 -15.65 1.01 -3.45
CA GLU A 30 -16.38 0.01 -4.24
C GLU A 30 -15.53 -0.53 -5.39
N ALA A 31 -14.83 0.33 -6.14
CA ALA A 31 -13.95 -0.11 -7.23
C ALA A 31 -12.83 -1.04 -6.74
N ILE A 32 -12.23 -0.74 -5.57
CA ILE A 32 -11.21 -1.59 -4.92
C ILE A 32 -11.83 -2.94 -4.54
N CYS A 33 -12.98 -2.94 -3.86
CA CYS A 33 -13.62 -4.15 -3.37
C CYS A 33 -14.07 -5.07 -4.51
N SER A 34 -14.71 -4.51 -5.54
CA SER A 34 -15.23 -5.27 -6.69
C SER A 34 -14.11 -6.01 -7.43
N ARG A 35 -12.93 -5.39 -7.56
CA ARG A 35 -11.79 -6.00 -8.27
C ARG A 35 -11.19 -7.20 -7.53
N CYS A 36 -11.26 -7.26 -6.20
CA CYS A 36 -10.81 -8.42 -5.41
C CYS A 36 -11.96 -9.32 -4.92
N GLY A 37 -13.19 -9.14 -5.42
CA GLY A 37 -14.34 -9.97 -5.05
C GLY A 37 -14.82 -9.80 -3.60
N LEU A 38 -14.50 -8.67 -2.96
CA LEU A 38 -14.90 -8.36 -1.59
C LEU A 38 -16.05 -7.34 -1.58
N ASN A 39 -16.67 -7.17 -0.42
CA ASN A 39 -17.66 -6.12 -0.22
C ASN A 39 -17.08 -4.97 0.63
N ARG A 40 -17.78 -3.83 0.64
CA ARG A 40 -17.36 -2.64 1.39
C ARG A 40 -17.21 -2.90 2.90
N LYS A 41 -18.04 -3.77 3.49
CA LYS A 41 -17.92 -4.11 4.93
C LYS A 41 -16.59 -4.81 5.22
N SER A 42 -16.13 -5.69 4.31
CA SER A 42 -14.82 -6.32 4.41
C SER A 42 -13.67 -5.31 4.34
N PHE A 43 -13.78 -4.28 3.50
CA PHE A 43 -12.81 -3.18 3.50
C PHE A 43 -12.78 -2.44 4.83
N TYR A 44 -13.94 -1.97 5.29
CA TYR A 44 -14.03 -1.16 6.52
C TYR A 44 -13.72 -1.94 7.80
N TYR A 45 -13.75 -3.27 7.75
CA TYR A 45 -13.25 -4.10 8.84
C TYR A 45 -11.72 -3.98 9.02
N HIS A 46 -10.99 -3.61 7.96
CA HIS A 46 -9.53 -3.53 7.97
C HIS A 46 -8.97 -2.12 7.91
N PHE A 47 -9.65 -1.19 7.21
CA PHE A 47 -9.15 0.16 6.95
C PHE A 47 -10.28 1.18 7.06
N GLY A 48 -10.02 2.32 7.68
CA GLY A 48 -11.00 3.41 7.79
C GLY A 48 -11.30 4.09 6.45
N ASP A 49 -10.29 4.20 5.58
CA ASP A 49 -10.37 4.79 4.26
C ASP A 49 -9.25 4.27 3.34
N LYS A 50 -9.23 4.75 2.09
CA LYS A 50 -8.24 4.38 1.08
C LYS A 50 -6.83 4.90 1.38
N TYR A 51 -6.68 5.96 2.17
CA TYR A 51 -5.37 6.50 2.57
C TYR A 51 -4.72 5.62 3.64
N GLN A 52 -5.50 5.10 4.59
CA GLN A 52 -5.01 4.10 5.55
C GLN A 52 -4.50 2.83 4.84
N LEU A 53 -5.14 2.43 3.75
CA LEU A 53 -4.66 1.31 2.94
C LEU A 53 -3.32 1.64 2.25
N VAL A 54 -3.15 2.86 1.70
CA VAL A 54 -1.86 3.30 1.14
C VAL A 54 -0.76 3.29 2.20
N ASN A 55 -1.02 3.85 3.37
CA ASN A 55 -0.05 3.85 4.47
C ASN A 55 0.33 2.43 4.88
N TRP A 56 -0.65 1.53 4.97
CA TRP A 56 -0.38 0.13 5.27
C TRP A 56 0.49 -0.54 4.20
N ILE A 57 0.25 -0.28 2.91
CA ILE A 57 1.10 -0.78 1.82
C ILE A 57 2.55 -0.29 2.02
N TYR A 58 2.73 1.00 2.30
CA TYR A 58 4.05 1.56 2.57
C TYR A 58 4.73 0.89 3.77
N ASP A 59 4.01 0.72 4.88
CA ASP A 59 4.54 0.10 6.08
C ASP A 59 5.00 -1.34 5.84
N GLN A 60 4.20 -2.13 5.11
CA GLN A 60 4.53 -3.52 4.83
C GLN A 60 5.70 -3.68 3.86
N GLU A 61 5.81 -2.82 2.84
CA GLU A 61 6.81 -2.99 1.78
C GLU A 61 8.14 -2.31 2.08
N MET A 62 8.11 -1.21 2.83
CA MET A 62 9.28 -0.38 3.07
C MET A 62 9.43 0.05 4.53
N GLY A 63 8.35 0.40 5.23
CA GLY A 63 8.42 0.90 6.61
C GLY A 63 9.09 -0.09 7.58
N LEU A 64 8.68 -1.36 7.56
CA LEU A 64 9.28 -2.41 8.40
C LEU A 64 10.76 -2.61 8.08
N LYS A 65 11.10 -2.71 6.79
CA LYS A 65 12.49 -2.88 6.35
C LYS A 65 13.36 -1.69 6.70
N LEU A 66 12.84 -0.47 6.55
CA LEU A 66 13.54 0.74 6.94
C LEU A 66 13.82 0.72 8.44
N TYR A 67 12.79 0.42 9.26
CA TYR A 67 12.91 0.36 10.71
C TYR A 67 13.98 -0.65 11.16
N GLU A 68 14.02 -1.84 10.54
CA GLU A 68 15.03 -2.85 10.84
C GLU A 68 16.46 -2.43 10.49
N GLU A 69 16.64 -1.52 9.53
CA GLU A 69 17.96 -1.10 9.03
C GLU A 69 18.42 0.25 9.62
N LEU A 70 17.56 0.98 10.35
CA LEU A 70 17.84 2.32 10.89
C LEU A 70 19.16 2.39 11.66
N ASP A 71 19.45 1.41 12.51
CA ASP A 71 20.65 1.36 13.35
C ASP A 71 21.81 0.59 12.70
N LYS A 72 21.59 0.01 11.51
CA LYS A 72 22.57 -0.87 10.83
C LYS A 72 23.29 -0.18 9.69
N ARG A 73 22.77 0.92 9.17
CA ARG A 73 23.28 1.56 7.96
C ARG A 73 23.46 3.07 8.14
N PRO A 74 24.42 3.66 7.44
CA PRO A 74 24.50 5.11 7.25
C PRO A 74 23.20 5.70 6.69
N VAL A 75 22.90 6.94 7.08
CA VAL A 75 21.65 7.64 6.69
C VAL A 75 21.54 7.81 5.17
N ASP A 76 22.64 8.04 4.47
CA ASP A 76 22.69 8.17 3.01
C ASP A 76 22.34 6.85 2.30
N GLU A 77 22.74 5.70 2.84
CA GLU A 77 22.30 4.40 2.32
C GLU A 77 20.79 4.18 2.54
N LEU A 78 20.27 4.56 3.70
CA LEU A 78 18.84 4.47 4.01
C LEU A 78 18.02 5.40 3.11
N ALA A 79 18.51 6.61 2.88
CA ALA A 79 17.90 7.57 1.95
C ALA A 79 17.91 7.01 0.52
N LEU A 80 19.02 6.43 0.07
CA LEU A 80 19.10 5.80 -1.25
C LEU A 80 18.15 4.59 -1.38
N MET A 81 17.98 3.81 -0.31
CA MET A 81 17.01 2.71 -0.27
C MET A 81 15.57 3.21 -0.46
N LEU A 82 15.20 4.31 0.22
CA LEU A 82 13.92 4.98 0.04
C LEU A 82 13.74 5.52 -1.38
N CYS A 83 14.73 6.26 -1.90
CA CYS A 83 14.67 6.77 -3.27
C CYS A 83 14.46 5.64 -4.28
N ARG A 84 15.20 4.53 -4.17
CA ARG A 84 15.04 3.37 -5.06
C ARG A 84 13.65 2.74 -4.94
N TYR A 85 13.09 2.67 -3.74
CA TYR A 85 11.74 2.15 -3.53
C TYR A 85 10.67 3.02 -4.20
N PHE A 86 10.75 4.35 -4.00
CA PHE A 86 9.81 5.29 -4.62
C PHE A 86 9.95 5.31 -6.15
N GLU A 87 11.17 5.27 -6.68
CA GLU A 87 11.41 5.17 -8.13
C GLU A 87 10.79 3.89 -8.73
N ARG A 88 10.99 2.74 -8.08
CA ARG A 88 10.40 1.47 -8.55
C ARG A 88 8.87 1.48 -8.50
N ASN A 89 8.29 2.20 -7.54
CA ASN A 89 6.84 2.30 -7.35
C ASN A 89 6.27 3.65 -7.80
N ARG A 90 6.98 4.36 -8.70
CA ARG A 90 6.68 5.75 -9.06
C ARG A 90 5.24 5.95 -9.51
N VAL A 91 4.72 5.04 -10.35
CA VAL A 91 3.33 5.13 -10.84
C VAL A 91 2.32 5.11 -9.69
N PHE A 92 2.54 4.23 -8.70
CA PHE A 92 1.67 4.13 -7.53
C PHE A 92 1.74 5.42 -6.69
N TYR A 93 2.94 5.87 -6.31
CA TYR A 93 3.09 7.04 -5.44
C TYR A 93 2.80 8.38 -6.12
N CYS A 94 2.93 8.49 -7.45
CA CYS A 94 2.48 9.68 -8.19
C CYS A 94 0.95 9.78 -8.30
N ASN A 95 0.25 8.65 -8.17
CA ASN A 95 -1.21 8.60 -8.18
C ASN A 95 -1.80 8.53 -6.76
N ALA A 96 -0.97 8.46 -5.71
CA ALA A 96 -1.41 8.36 -4.31
C ALA A 96 -1.92 9.70 -3.76
#